data_AF-K1XBB6-F1
#
_entry.id   AF-K1XBB6-F1
#
_cell.length_a   1.000
_cell.length_b   1.000
_cell.length_c   1.000
_cell.angle_alpha   90.00
_cell.angle_beta   90.00
_cell.angle_gamma   90.00
#
_symmetry.space_group_name_H-M   'P 1'
#
loop_
_entity.id
_entity.type
_entity.pdbx_description
1 polymer ?
#
loop_
_entity_poly.entity_id
_entity_poly.type
_entity_poly.pdbx_seq_one_letter_code
_entity_poly.pdbx_strand_id
1 'polypeptide(L)'
;MKRTAIILVILAVAGLGAFRVAQVISAKKAEDPKRQGAGQAPLVEIAPVTQGLVEEKILRTGDIAPYAQVTIYSKVQGWVEKINVREGDRVKTGDVLATLDAREAEAAVAQAQ
;
A
#
# COMPACT_ATOMS: atom_id res chain seq x y z
N MET A 1 -69.34 50.61 62.17
CA MET A 1 -68.25 51.18 61.34
C MET A 1 -66.86 50.59 61.62
N LYS A 2 -66.57 49.99 62.78
CA LYS A 2 -65.21 49.47 63.12
C LYS A 2 -64.84 48.12 62.47
N ARG A 3 -65.83 47.26 62.16
CA ARG A 3 -65.60 45.90 61.60
C ARG A 3 -65.25 45.92 60.09
N THR A 4 -65.79 46.87 59.33
CA THR A 4 -65.51 47.03 57.89
C THR A 4 -64.09 47.54 57.63
N ALA A 5 -63.53 48.35 58.54
CA ALA A 5 -62.16 48.81 58.45
C ALA A 5 -61.12 47.67 58.61
N ILE A 6 -61.38 46.71 59.51
CA ILE A 6 -60.48 45.56 59.74
C ILE A 6 -60.43 44.64 58.51
N ILE A 7 -61.58 44.41 57.86
CA ILE A 7 -61.66 43.56 56.66
C ILE A 7 -60.89 44.17 55.49
N LEU A 8 -60.96 45.49 55.30
CA LEU A 8 -60.20 46.20 54.26
C LEU A 8 -58.68 46.14 54.50
N VAL A 9 -58.23 46.23 55.75
CA VAL A 9 -56.80 46.13 56.09
C VAL A 9 -56.27 44.72 55.83
N ILE A 10 -57.04 43.68 56.20
CA ILE A 10 -56.63 42.28 55.95
C ILE A 10 -56.55 41.99 54.44
N LEU A 11 -57.51 42.48 53.65
CA LEU A 11 -57.48 42.36 52.19
C LEU A 11 -56.28 43.07 51.57
N ALA A 12 -55.93 44.26 52.06
CA ALA A 12 -54.77 45.01 51.58
C ALA A 12 -53.44 44.28 51.89
N VAL A 13 -53.31 43.70 53.09
CA VAL A 13 -52.11 42.96 53.50
C VAL A 13 -51.98 41.64 52.72
N ALA A 14 -53.09 40.93 52.50
CA ALA A 14 -53.10 39.71 51.68
C ALA A 14 -52.72 40.00 50.22
N GLY A 15 -53.23 41.10 49.65
CA GLY A 15 -52.89 41.54 48.30
C GLY A 15 -51.40 41.90 48.14
N LEU A 16 -50.83 42.64 49.10
CA LEU A 16 -49.40 42.99 49.11
C LEU A 16 -48.49 41.76 49.29
N GLY A 17 -48.89 40.81 50.12
CA GLY A 17 -48.16 39.55 50.33
C GLY A 17 -48.11 38.71 49.05
N ALA A 18 -49.24 38.52 48.38
CA ALA A 18 -49.31 37.79 47.12
C ALA A 18 -48.47 38.45 46.00
N PHE A 19 -48.47 39.79 45.94
CA PHE A 19 -47.69 40.54 44.95
C PHE A 19 -46.17 40.37 45.14
N ARG A 20 -45.69 40.39 46.40
CA ARG A 20 -44.26 40.19 46.69
C ARG A 20 -43.78 38.77 46.37
N VAL A 21 -44.61 37.76 46.60
CA VAL A 21 -44.28 36.36 46.27
C VAL A 21 -44.23 36.16 44.75
N ALA A 22 -45.14 36.77 43.99
CA ALA A 22 -45.13 36.71 42.53
C ALA A 22 -43.87 37.36 41.90
N GLN A 23 -43.36 38.45 42.50
CA GLN A 23 -42.13 39.10 42.03
C GLN A 23 -40.87 38.25 42.25
N VAL A 24 -40.76 37.54 43.38
CA VAL A 24 -39.59 36.69 43.68
C VAL A 24 -39.54 35.45 42.80
N ILE A 25 -40.69 34.85 42.47
CA ILE A 25 -40.76 33.66 41.59
C ILE A 25 -40.47 34.05 40.13
N SER A 26 -40.87 35.25 39.71
CA SER A 26 -40.58 35.74 38.35
C SER A 26 -39.11 36.12 38.16
N ALA A 27 -38.45 36.62 39.21
CA ALA A 27 -37.01 36.91 39.18
C ALA A 27 -36.13 35.64 39.13
N LYS A 28 -36.61 34.52 39.68
CA LYS A 28 -35.87 33.23 39.69
C LYS A 28 -36.04 32.38 38.42
N LYS A 29 -36.93 32.78 37.51
CA LYS A 29 -37.20 32.08 36.24
C LYS A 29 -36.52 32.74 35.03
N ALA A 30 -35.73 33.79 35.27
CA ALA A 30 -35.00 34.56 34.26
C ALA A 30 -33.47 34.45 34.41
N GLU A 31 -32.98 33.39 35.05
CA GLU A 31 -31.56 32.99 34.97
C GLU A 31 -31.44 31.77 34.07
N ASP A 32 -31.46 32.04 32.75
CA ASP A 32 -30.84 31.14 31.78
C ASP A 32 -29.33 31.10 32.08
N PRO A 33 -28.73 29.95 32.39
CA PRO A 33 -27.29 29.85 32.50
C PRO A 33 -26.71 30.09 31.11
N LYS A 34 -26.22 31.32 30.87
CA LYS A 34 -25.39 31.66 29.73
C LYS A 34 -24.30 30.58 29.60
N ARG A 35 -24.40 29.78 28.53
CA ARG A 35 -23.32 28.91 28.05
C ARG A 35 -22.14 29.81 27.68
N GLN A 36 -21.29 30.10 28.66
CA GLN A 36 -19.97 30.66 28.44
C GLN A 36 -19.07 29.55 27.92
N GLY A 37 -18.42 29.79 26.78
CA GLY A 37 -17.27 29.00 26.32
C GLY A 37 -17.58 27.97 25.24
N ALA A 38 -17.95 28.41 24.05
CA ALA A 38 -17.52 27.73 22.84
C ALA A 38 -16.67 28.74 22.06
N GLY A 39 -15.36 28.77 22.33
CA GLY A 39 -14.42 29.40 21.41
C GLY A 39 -14.64 28.81 20.03
N GLN A 40 -14.61 29.64 18.98
CA GLN A 40 -14.70 29.15 17.60
C GLN A 40 -13.61 28.09 17.41
N ALA A 41 -14.02 26.83 17.27
CA ALA A 41 -13.10 25.76 16.94
C ALA A 41 -12.47 26.11 15.58
N PRO A 42 -11.14 25.97 15.44
CA PRO A 42 -10.48 26.30 14.18
C PRO A 42 -11.06 25.45 13.05
N LEU A 43 -11.38 26.10 11.93
CA LEU A 43 -11.84 25.41 10.73
C LEU A 43 -10.67 24.62 10.16
N VAL A 44 -10.82 23.31 10.07
CA VAL A 44 -9.81 22.38 9.52
C VAL A 44 -10.41 21.56 8.39
N GLU A 45 -9.58 21.30 7.38
CA GLU A 45 -9.92 20.41 6.29
C GLU A 45 -9.54 18.97 6.67
N ILE A 46 -10.45 18.03 6.43
CA ILE A 46 -10.25 16.61 6.73
C ILE A 46 -10.49 15.78 5.47
N ALA A 47 -9.77 14.65 5.38
CA ALA A 47 -10.00 13.64 4.35
C ALA A 47 -10.29 12.28 5.02
N PRO A 48 -11.24 11.48 4.49
CA PRO A 48 -11.53 10.15 5.02
C PRO A 48 -10.37 9.18 4.74
N VAL A 49 -10.07 8.33 5.72
CA VAL A 49 -9.08 7.25 5.53
C VAL A 49 -9.70 6.16 4.67
N THR A 50 -9.11 5.88 3.51
CA THR A 50 -9.51 4.78 2.63
C THR A 50 -8.47 3.68 2.67
N GLN A 51 -8.92 2.44 2.84
CA GLN A 51 -8.07 1.27 2.68
C GLN A 51 -7.99 0.89 1.20
N GLY A 52 -6.78 0.59 0.73
CA GLY A 52 -6.52 0.10 -0.61
C GLY A 52 -5.39 -0.94 -0.57
N LEU A 53 -5.33 -1.79 -1.58
CA LEU A 53 -4.19 -2.68 -1.76
C LEU A 53 -2.97 -1.84 -2.15
N VAL A 54 -1.90 -1.98 -1.37
CA VAL A 54 -0.59 -1.41 -1.68
C VAL A 54 0.28 -2.55 -2.21
N GLU A 55 0.62 -2.49 -3.49
CA GLU A 55 1.57 -3.43 -4.09
C GLU A 55 2.99 -2.85 -4.02
N GLU A 56 3.88 -3.52 -3.30
CA GLU A 56 5.31 -3.23 -3.35
C GLU A 56 5.96 -4.07 -4.46
N LYS A 57 6.40 -3.43 -5.54
CA LYS A 57 7.08 -4.09 -6.66
C LYS A 57 8.57 -3.79 -6.61
N ILE A 58 9.39 -4.84 -6.54
CA ILE A 58 10.83 -4.74 -6.67
C ILE A 58 11.22 -5.08 -8.11
N LEU A 59 11.66 -4.08 -8.86
CA LEU A 59 12.23 -4.26 -10.19
C LEU A 59 13.73 -4.52 -10.07
N ARG A 60 14.20 -5.58 -10.73
CA ARG A 60 15.61 -5.93 -10.83
C ARG A 60 15.95 -6.15 -12.30
N THR A 61 17.06 -5.59 -12.72
CA THR A 61 17.67 -5.90 -14.01
C THR A 61 18.62 -7.07 -13.83
N GLY A 62 18.65 -7.98 -14.80
CA GLY A 62 19.58 -9.09 -14.84
C GLY A 62 19.85 -9.49 -16.28
N ASP A 63 20.96 -10.20 -16.48
CA ASP A 63 21.37 -10.68 -17.79
C ASP A 63 20.90 -12.11 -18.03
N ILE A 64 20.64 -12.46 -19.30
CA ILE A 64 20.28 -13.82 -19.70
C ILE A 64 21.56 -14.54 -20.12
N ALA A 65 21.87 -15.64 -19.44
CA ALA A 65 22.98 -16.53 -19.77
C ALA A 65 22.48 -17.83 -20.42
N PRO A 66 23.27 -18.44 -21.33
CA PRO A 66 22.95 -19.75 -21.85
C PRO A 66 22.99 -20.81 -20.74
N TYR A 67 22.11 -21.81 -20.83
CA TYR A 67 22.10 -22.93 -19.88
C TYR A 67 23.44 -23.69 -19.86
N ALA A 68 24.03 -23.88 -21.04
CA ALA A 68 25.34 -24.49 -21.21
C ALA A 68 26.07 -23.84 -22.39
N GLN A 69 27.38 -23.63 -22.24
CA GLN A 69 28.25 -23.15 -23.28
C GLN A 69 29.48 -24.06 -23.32
N VAL A 70 29.77 -24.64 -24.49
CA VAL A 70 30.86 -25.59 -24.67
C VAL A 70 31.65 -25.21 -25.90
N THR A 71 32.97 -25.08 -25.75
CA THR A 71 33.88 -24.92 -26.87
C THR A 71 34.39 -26.29 -27.31
N ILE A 72 34.22 -26.60 -28.59
CA ILE A 72 34.60 -27.89 -29.17
C ILE A 72 36.03 -27.79 -29.72
N TYR A 73 36.84 -28.80 -29.40
CA TYR A 73 38.21 -28.93 -29.89
C TYR A 73 38.43 -30.35 -30.43
N SER A 74 39.37 -30.50 -31.36
CA SER A 74 39.81 -31.83 -31.77
C SER A 74 40.61 -32.51 -30.65
N LYS A 75 40.34 -33.80 -30.43
CA LYS A 75 41.11 -34.63 -29.49
C LYS A 75 42.44 -35.10 -30.06
N VAL A 76 42.55 -35.13 -31.39
CA VAL A 76 43.73 -35.61 -32.12
C VAL A 76 44.21 -34.52 -33.07
N GLN A 77 45.51 -34.48 -33.33
CA GLN A 77 46.04 -33.62 -34.37
C GLN A 77 45.70 -34.20 -35.75
N GLY A 78 45.26 -33.35 -36.67
CA GLY A 78 44.88 -33.74 -38.02
C GLY A 78 44.46 -32.56 -38.86
N TRP A 79 44.40 -32.75 -40.18
CA TRP A 79 43.93 -31.75 -41.13
C TRP A 79 42.42 -31.82 -41.26
N VAL A 80 41.73 -30.68 -41.35
CA VAL A 80 40.29 -30.64 -41.59
C VAL A 80 40.01 -31.04 -43.04
N GLU A 81 39.34 -32.16 -43.24
CA GLU A 81 38.90 -32.63 -44.56
C GLU A 81 37.60 -31.93 -44.97
N LYS A 82 36.64 -31.83 -44.04
CA LYS A 82 35.33 -31.24 -44.31
C LYS A 82 34.72 -30.59 -43.08
N ILE A 83 33.99 -29.50 -43.30
CA ILE A 83 33.10 -28.89 -42.30
C ILE A 83 31.66 -29.16 -42.72
N ASN A 84 30.87 -29.72 -41.81
CA ASN A 84 29.52 -30.24 -42.08
C ASN A 84 28.41 -29.28 -41.64
N VAL A 85 28.76 -28.18 -40.98
CA VAL A 85 27.83 -27.21 -40.37
C VAL A 85 28.20 -25.79 -40.74
N ARG A 86 27.22 -24.88 -40.68
CA ARG A 86 27.42 -23.44 -40.88
C ARG A 86 27.19 -22.69 -39.58
N GLU A 87 27.71 -21.47 -39.52
CA GLU A 87 27.46 -20.58 -38.38
C GLU A 87 25.96 -20.31 -38.22
N GLY A 88 25.46 -20.48 -37.00
CA GLY A 88 24.04 -20.33 -36.67
C GLY A 88 23.19 -21.59 -36.84
N ASP A 89 23.75 -22.69 -37.37
CA ASP A 89 23.02 -23.94 -37.49
C ASP A 89 22.71 -24.55 -36.12
N ARG A 90 21.53 -25.16 -35.99
CA ARG A 90 21.15 -25.94 -34.81
C ARG A 90 21.68 -27.36 -34.94
N VAL A 91 22.50 -27.78 -33.99
CA VAL A 91 23.09 -29.12 -33.92
C VAL A 91 22.66 -29.83 -32.66
N LYS A 92 22.69 -31.17 -32.68
CA LYS A 92 22.36 -32.04 -31.55
C LYS A 92 23.59 -32.84 -31.13
N THR A 93 23.52 -33.39 -29.93
CA THR A 93 24.55 -34.32 -29.45
C THR A 93 24.66 -35.52 -30.39
N GLY A 94 25.88 -35.77 -30.87
CA GLY A 94 26.19 -36.85 -31.81
C GLY A 94 26.32 -36.39 -33.26
N ASP A 95 25.94 -35.16 -33.59
CA ASP A 95 26.12 -34.63 -34.94
C ASP A 95 27.60 -34.40 -35.25
N VAL A 96 28.01 -34.84 -36.44
CA VAL A 96 29.38 -34.64 -36.93
C VAL A 96 29.51 -33.20 -37.41
N LEU A 97 30.31 -32.39 -36.70
CA LEU A 97 30.51 -30.97 -37.04
C LEU A 97 31.60 -30.78 -38.11
N ALA A 98 32.68 -31.56 -38.01
CA ALA A 98 33.79 -31.56 -38.95
C ALA A 98 34.43 -32.95 -39.00
N THR A 99 35.01 -33.28 -40.15
CA THR A 99 35.76 -34.50 -40.40
C THR A 99 37.24 -34.16 -40.57
N LEU A 100 38.10 -34.93 -39.92
CA LEU A 100 39.56 -34.82 -40.04
C LEU A 100 40.07 -35.91 -40.97
N ASP A 101 41.14 -35.63 -41.71
CA ASP A 101 41.82 -36.59 -42.56
C ASP A 101 42.34 -37.76 -41.72
N ALA A 102 41.89 -38.97 -42.04
CA ALA A 102 42.15 -40.18 -41.27
C ALA A 102 43.39 -40.96 -41.76
N ARG A 103 44.05 -40.58 -42.87
CA ARG A 103 45.10 -41.40 -43.50
C ARG A 103 46.27 -41.71 -42.56
N GLU A 104 46.74 -40.71 -41.80
CA GLU A 104 47.82 -40.89 -40.83
C GLU A 104 47.37 -41.76 -39.64
N ALA A 105 46.14 -41.56 -39.17
CA ALA A 105 45.57 -42.34 -38.07
C ALA A 105 45.34 -43.81 -38.47
N GLU A 106 44.82 -44.06 -39.66
CA GLU A 106 44.60 -45.40 -40.21
C GLU A 106 45.92 -46.15 -40.40
N ALA A 107 46.94 -45.48 -40.94
CA ALA A 107 48.28 -46.06 -41.07
C ALA A 107 48.87 -46.44 -39.70
N ALA A 108 48.70 -45.59 -38.68
CA ALA A 108 49.18 -45.87 -37.32
C ALA A 108 48.45 -47.07 -36.68
N VAL A 109 47.14 -47.21 -36.92
CA VAL A 109 46.37 -48.37 -36.43
C VAL A 109 46.79 -49.65 -37.15
N ALA A 110 46.99 -49.60 -38.48
CA ALA A 110 47.41 -50.76 -39.26
C ALA A 110 48.80 -51.28 -38.89
N GLN A 111 49.72 -50.41 -38.42
CA GLN A 111 51.02 -50.83 -37.90
C GLN A 111 50.96 -51.46 -36.50
N ALA A 112 49.90 -51.20 -35.75
CA ALA A 112 49.72 -51.71 -34.39
C ALA A 112 48.93 -53.04 -34.33
N GLN A 113 48.41 -53.51 -35.46
CA GLN A 113 47.74 -54.81 -35.63
C GLN A 113 48.71 -55.85 -36.18
#